data_AF-A0A8S2CRX0-F1
#
_entry.id   AF-A0A8S2CRX0-F1
#
_cell.length_a   1.000
_cell.length_b   1.000
_cell.length_c   1.000
_cell.angle_alpha   90.00
_cell.angle_beta   90.00
_cell.angle_gamma   90.00
#
_symmetry.space_group_name_H-M   'P 1'
#
loop_
_entity.id
_entity.type
_entity.pdbx_description
1 polymer ?
#
loop_
_entity_poly.entity_id
_entity_poly.type
_entity_poly.pdbx_seq_one_letter_code
_entity_poly.pdbx_strand_id
1 'polypeptide(L)'
;LLGTYTKENASKARADAINSIGDPNVFIMDHLLLLEPVKYLEGETIHNLLTIFVSGKLQNYLDFYSNQKNFIESSGLNHERNVEKMRLLTFLQTAENQKELTFDLIQQEMHIESDEVESFVIEAVRTKMIRCKIDHLNRKVMVDSTAQRTFTRQHWQSLRESYSSQDGPSIVNDDEPLLRENPSRYVLFPIRYHDIWTFYKKALASIWTVEEVDLSNDMKDWLRLTPDEQYFIKHVLAFFAASDGIVGENLVEKFSSEVQIPEARCFYGFQIAIENIHSEMYSLLIDTYIKDTRERDVLFNAISTLPYVKKKADWAIRWINTKSPFAERLVAFAAVEGIFFSGSFASIFWLRERGVMPGLTFSNELISRDEGLHTDFACLLFYHMVHKPSNARVEQIIREAVEIEIEFLTDALPCSLVGMNSKAMAQYIKFVADRLLTELGCSKIWNEECPFEFMNNISMPGKTNFFEKRVGDYQRAGVMAQEVDHKLSLDTEF
;
A
#
# COMPACT_ATOMS: atom_id res chain seq x y z
N LEU A 1 10.52 -18.64 -4.16
CA LEU A 1 11.80 -19.24 -4.62
C LEU A 1 11.77 -19.75 -6.08
N LEU A 2 10.69 -19.55 -6.86
CA LEU A 2 10.64 -19.93 -8.29
C LEU A 2 10.57 -18.75 -9.28
N GLY A 3 10.90 -17.53 -8.85
CA GLY A 3 10.86 -16.31 -9.68
C GLY A 3 12.15 -16.00 -10.45
N THR A 4 13.17 -16.87 -10.40
CA THR A 4 14.49 -16.62 -11.00
C THR A 4 14.91 -17.76 -11.92
N TYR A 5 14.23 -17.94 -13.05
CA TYR A 5 14.63 -19.00 -14.00
C TYR A 5 14.53 -18.52 -15.45
N THR A 6 15.69 -18.45 -16.11
CA THR A 6 15.89 -18.20 -17.55
C THR A 6 15.80 -19.50 -18.38
N LYS A 7 15.74 -19.37 -19.71
CA LYS A 7 15.63 -20.47 -20.71
C LYS A 7 16.65 -21.61 -20.57
N GLU A 8 17.77 -21.41 -19.88
CA GLU A 8 18.81 -22.43 -19.65
C GLU A 8 18.42 -23.49 -18.60
N ASN A 9 17.30 -23.33 -17.89
CA ASN A 9 16.91 -24.18 -16.75
C ASN A 9 15.81 -25.23 -17.04
N ALA A 10 15.49 -25.54 -18.31
CA ALA A 10 14.45 -26.53 -18.64
C ALA A 10 14.63 -27.90 -17.95
N SER A 11 15.88 -28.31 -17.70
CA SER A 11 16.20 -29.53 -16.92
C SER A 11 15.78 -29.43 -15.45
N LYS A 12 15.90 -28.26 -14.82
CA LYS A 12 15.42 -28.03 -13.44
C LYS A 12 13.90 -28.02 -13.37
N ALA A 13 13.23 -27.45 -14.36
CA ALA A 13 11.77 -27.46 -14.46
C ALA A 13 11.19 -28.89 -14.53
N ARG A 14 11.87 -29.82 -15.21
CA ARG A 14 11.49 -31.25 -15.20
C ARG A 14 11.60 -31.87 -13.82
N ALA A 15 12.73 -31.65 -13.14
CA ALA A 15 12.96 -32.18 -11.80
C ALA A 15 11.94 -31.61 -10.79
N ASP A 16 11.66 -30.32 -10.86
CA ASP A 16 10.69 -29.66 -9.98
C ASP A 16 9.24 -30.10 -10.26
N ALA A 17 8.88 -30.34 -11.53
CA ALA A 17 7.58 -30.91 -11.91
C ALA A 17 7.42 -32.33 -11.36
N ILE A 18 8.44 -33.18 -11.49
CA ILE A 18 8.45 -34.55 -10.93
C ILE A 18 8.35 -34.50 -9.41
N ASN A 19 9.14 -33.64 -8.74
CA ASN A 19 9.11 -33.49 -7.29
C ASN A 19 7.74 -33.02 -6.79
N SER A 20 7.11 -32.07 -7.48
CA SER A 20 5.79 -31.55 -7.12
C SER A 20 4.68 -32.61 -7.26
N ILE A 21 4.76 -33.45 -8.30
CA ILE A 21 3.86 -34.59 -8.47
C ILE A 21 4.07 -35.61 -7.35
N GLY A 22 5.33 -35.94 -7.04
CA GLY A 22 5.69 -36.94 -6.03
C GLY A 22 5.48 -36.53 -4.57
N ASP A 23 5.38 -35.22 -4.27
CA ASP A 23 5.13 -34.74 -2.90
C ASP A 23 3.68 -35.03 -2.47
N PRO A 24 3.44 -35.82 -1.41
CA PRO A 24 2.10 -36.19 -0.99
C PRO A 24 1.28 -35.02 -0.42
N ASN A 25 1.90 -33.89 -0.06
CA ASN A 25 1.23 -32.74 0.55
C ASN A 25 0.93 -31.60 -0.44
N VAL A 26 1.38 -31.71 -1.69
CA VAL A 26 1.19 -30.67 -2.72
C VAL A 26 0.02 -31.05 -3.62
N PHE A 27 -1.11 -30.35 -3.50
CA PHE A 27 -2.32 -30.61 -4.29
C PHE A 27 -2.65 -29.52 -5.32
N ILE A 28 -2.15 -28.30 -5.13
CA ILE A 28 -2.37 -27.16 -6.03
C ILE A 28 -1.08 -26.92 -6.83
N MET A 29 -1.15 -27.09 -8.14
CA MET A 29 0.01 -27.05 -9.05
C MET A 29 -0.23 -26.17 -10.28
N ASP A 30 -1.36 -25.47 -10.36
CA ASP A 30 -1.77 -24.66 -11.51
C ASP A 30 -0.77 -23.56 -11.88
N HIS A 31 -0.18 -22.92 -10.87
CA HIS A 31 0.89 -21.93 -11.04
C HIS A 31 2.13 -22.49 -11.79
N LEU A 32 2.40 -23.80 -11.72
CA LEU A 32 3.56 -24.40 -12.39
C LEU A 32 3.40 -24.37 -13.92
N LEU A 33 2.18 -24.53 -14.44
CA LEU A 33 1.93 -24.44 -15.89
C LEU A 33 2.10 -23.01 -16.44
N LEU A 34 2.08 -21.99 -15.58
CA LEU A 34 2.24 -20.60 -16.00
C LEU A 34 3.72 -20.22 -16.21
N LEU A 35 4.64 -20.97 -15.62
CA LEU A 35 6.09 -20.73 -15.68
C LEU A 35 6.63 -20.94 -17.09
N GLU A 36 7.42 -19.99 -17.62
CA GLU A 36 8.02 -20.09 -18.96
C GLU A 36 8.82 -21.39 -19.20
N PRO A 37 9.64 -21.88 -18.25
CA PRO A 37 10.37 -23.13 -18.43
C PRO A 37 9.48 -24.38 -18.55
N VAL A 38 8.30 -24.36 -17.92
CA VAL A 38 7.34 -25.48 -17.97
C VAL A 38 6.54 -25.43 -19.27
N LYS A 39 6.18 -24.23 -19.75
CA LYS A 39 5.58 -24.04 -21.09
C LYS A 39 6.49 -24.52 -22.21
N TYR A 40 7.81 -24.41 -22.04
CA TYR A 40 8.77 -24.94 -23.02
C TYR A 40 8.74 -26.48 -23.13
N LEU A 41 8.26 -27.19 -22.10
CA LEU A 41 8.11 -28.65 -22.09
C LEU A 41 6.79 -29.11 -22.73
N GLU A 42 6.01 -28.21 -23.32
CA GLU A 42 4.74 -28.54 -23.96
C GLU A 42 4.94 -29.58 -25.08
N GLY A 43 4.12 -30.63 -25.07
CA GLY A 43 4.25 -31.79 -25.95
C GLY A 43 5.11 -32.93 -25.38
N GLU A 44 5.83 -32.71 -24.28
CA GLU A 44 6.60 -33.77 -23.62
C GLU A 44 5.78 -34.58 -22.60
N THR A 45 6.23 -35.82 -22.35
CA THR A 45 5.57 -36.76 -21.44
C THR A 45 5.39 -36.20 -20.01
N ILE A 46 6.37 -35.44 -19.50
CA ILE A 46 6.29 -34.82 -18.17
C ILE A 46 5.27 -33.68 -18.10
N HIS A 47 5.15 -32.87 -19.15
CA HIS A 47 4.17 -31.80 -19.22
C HIS A 47 2.76 -32.36 -19.31
N ASN A 48 2.57 -33.43 -20.09
CA ASN A 48 1.29 -34.14 -20.18
C ASN A 48 0.88 -34.71 -18.82
N LEU A 49 1.81 -35.33 -18.09
CA LEU A 49 1.56 -35.82 -16.74
C LEU A 49 1.20 -34.68 -15.77
N LEU A 50 1.96 -33.58 -15.77
CA LEU A 50 1.67 -32.41 -14.93
C LEU A 50 0.30 -31.81 -15.25
N THR A 51 -0.06 -31.73 -16.52
CA THR A 51 -1.39 -31.26 -16.97
C THR A 51 -2.49 -32.15 -16.42
N ILE A 52 -2.31 -33.48 -16.44
CA ILE A 52 -3.27 -34.41 -15.83
C ILE A 52 -3.40 -34.14 -14.33
N PHE A 53 -2.31 -33.86 -13.61
CA PHE A 53 -2.32 -33.53 -12.19
C PHE A 53 -2.89 -32.13 -11.87
N VAL A 54 -2.93 -31.22 -12.84
CA VAL A 54 -3.54 -29.89 -12.67
C VAL A 54 -5.02 -29.87 -13.02
N SER A 55 -5.47 -30.59 -14.05
CA SER A 55 -6.85 -30.47 -14.56
C SER A 55 -7.56 -31.78 -14.93
N GLY A 56 -6.84 -32.89 -15.04
CA GLY A 56 -7.37 -34.20 -15.46
C GLY A 56 -7.95 -35.04 -14.32
N LYS A 57 -8.78 -36.03 -14.63
CA LYS A 57 -9.37 -36.97 -13.66
C LYS A 57 -8.49 -38.22 -13.47
N LEU A 58 -8.84 -39.04 -12.46
CA LEU A 58 -8.19 -40.33 -12.20
C LEU A 58 -8.08 -41.20 -13.45
N GLN A 59 -9.15 -41.32 -14.24
CA GLN A 59 -9.14 -42.10 -15.47
C GLN A 59 -8.05 -41.62 -16.45
N ASN A 60 -7.84 -40.30 -16.58
CA ASN A 60 -6.80 -39.76 -17.45
C ASN A 60 -5.39 -40.17 -16.98
N TYR A 61 -5.16 -40.27 -15.68
CA TYR A 61 -3.91 -40.77 -15.13
C TYR A 61 -3.74 -42.27 -15.37
N LEU A 62 -4.80 -43.07 -15.21
CA LEU A 62 -4.76 -44.51 -15.49
C LEU A 62 -4.47 -44.79 -16.97
N ASP A 63 -5.12 -44.05 -17.87
CA ASP A 63 -4.87 -44.13 -19.31
C ASP A 63 -3.42 -43.74 -19.64
N PHE A 64 -2.91 -42.68 -19.02
CA PHE A 64 -1.51 -42.26 -19.17
C PHE A 64 -0.54 -43.36 -18.68
N TYR A 65 -0.79 -43.93 -17.50
CA TYR A 65 0.05 -44.97 -16.92
C TYR A 65 0.10 -46.24 -17.78
N SER A 66 -1.03 -46.63 -18.39
CA SER A 66 -1.10 -47.80 -19.28
C SER A 66 -0.16 -47.68 -20.49
N ASN A 67 0.06 -46.46 -20.97
CA ASN A 67 0.88 -46.15 -22.14
C ASN A 67 2.32 -45.75 -21.80
N GLN A 68 2.58 -45.29 -20.57
CA GLN A 68 3.85 -44.65 -20.16
C GLN A 68 4.41 -45.21 -18.84
N LYS A 69 4.15 -46.50 -18.54
CA LYS A 69 4.60 -47.15 -17.30
C LYS A 69 6.10 -46.98 -17.02
N ASN A 70 6.94 -47.21 -18.03
CA ASN A 70 8.40 -47.09 -17.91
C ASN A 70 8.83 -45.66 -17.50
N PHE A 71 8.08 -44.64 -17.91
CA PHE A 71 8.37 -43.25 -17.56
C PHE A 71 8.12 -42.98 -16.08
N ILE A 72 7.01 -43.47 -15.51
CA ILE A 72 6.70 -43.29 -14.09
C ILE A 72 7.75 -43.98 -13.20
N GLU A 73 8.11 -45.22 -13.54
CA GLU A 73 9.12 -45.99 -12.80
C GLU A 73 10.52 -45.36 -12.89
N SER A 74 10.93 -44.92 -14.08
CA SER A 74 12.25 -44.27 -14.28
C SER A 74 12.34 -42.85 -13.70
N SER A 75 11.21 -42.17 -13.50
CA SER A 75 11.15 -40.82 -12.90
C SER A 75 11.16 -40.84 -11.37
N GLY A 76 11.16 -42.02 -10.74
CA GLY A 76 11.13 -42.15 -9.28
C GLY A 76 9.75 -41.88 -8.65
N LEU A 77 8.70 -41.83 -9.46
CA LEU A 77 7.32 -41.66 -9.01
C LEU A 77 6.69 -43.01 -8.64
N ASN A 78 5.95 -43.05 -7.54
CA ASN A 78 5.22 -44.26 -7.13
C ASN A 78 3.80 -44.25 -7.68
N HIS A 79 3.41 -45.33 -8.37
CA HIS A 79 2.10 -45.46 -8.99
C HIS A 79 0.96 -45.46 -7.96
N GLU A 80 1.06 -46.25 -6.89
CA GLU A 80 -0.01 -46.36 -5.89
C GLU A 80 -0.32 -45.00 -5.24
N ARG A 81 0.73 -44.25 -4.84
CA ARG A 81 0.61 -42.91 -4.26
C ARG A 81 0.02 -41.90 -5.24
N ASN A 82 0.38 -42.00 -6.51
CA ASN A 82 -0.18 -41.13 -7.54
C ASN A 82 -1.67 -41.43 -7.78
N VAL A 83 -2.09 -42.71 -7.70
CA VAL A 83 -3.50 -43.08 -7.76
C VAL A 83 -4.27 -42.49 -6.57
N GLU A 84 -3.75 -42.63 -5.34
CA GLU A 84 -4.37 -42.05 -4.13
C GLU A 84 -4.52 -40.53 -4.25
N LYS A 85 -3.45 -39.85 -4.68
CA LYS A 85 -3.46 -38.40 -4.91
C LYS A 85 -4.45 -37.99 -6.01
N MET A 86 -4.52 -38.74 -7.10
CA MET A 86 -5.46 -38.47 -8.20
C MET A 86 -6.92 -38.76 -7.82
N ARG A 87 -7.20 -39.73 -6.94
CA ARG A 87 -8.53 -39.90 -6.33
C ARG A 87 -8.93 -38.63 -5.59
N LEU A 88 -8.08 -38.15 -4.68
CA LEU A 88 -8.38 -36.91 -3.95
C LEU A 88 -8.59 -35.71 -4.88
N LEU A 89 -7.71 -35.50 -5.86
CA LEU A 89 -7.85 -34.39 -6.81
C LEU A 89 -9.12 -34.48 -7.67
N THR A 90 -9.50 -35.70 -8.09
CA THR A 90 -10.75 -35.94 -8.82
C THR A 90 -11.96 -35.66 -7.93
N PHE A 91 -11.90 -36.07 -6.66
CA PHE A 91 -12.96 -35.80 -5.69
C PHE A 91 -13.14 -34.30 -5.44
N LEU A 92 -12.06 -33.54 -5.25
CA LEU A 92 -12.11 -32.09 -5.08
C LEU A 92 -12.74 -31.38 -6.28
N GLN A 93 -12.40 -31.79 -7.49
CA GLN A 93 -12.95 -31.23 -8.74
C GLN A 93 -14.43 -31.58 -8.94
N THR A 94 -14.85 -32.79 -8.57
CA THR A 94 -16.27 -33.17 -8.61
C THR A 94 -17.08 -32.39 -7.57
N ALA A 95 -16.52 -32.22 -6.36
CA ALA A 95 -17.10 -31.45 -5.26
C ALA A 95 -17.18 -29.94 -5.53
N GLU A 96 -16.37 -29.41 -6.45
CA GLU A 96 -16.44 -28.01 -6.89
C GLU A 96 -17.72 -27.73 -7.70
N ASN A 97 -18.13 -28.69 -8.52
CA ASN A 97 -19.28 -28.53 -9.41
C ASN A 97 -20.60 -28.98 -8.78
N GLN A 98 -20.55 -29.81 -7.73
CA GLN A 98 -21.74 -30.42 -7.11
C GLN A 98 -21.64 -30.39 -5.58
N LYS A 99 -22.64 -29.77 -4.94
CA LYS A 99 -22.74 -29.69 -3.47
C LYS A 99 -23.25 -30.98 -2.82
N GLU A 100 -23.88 -31.87 -3.59
CA GLU A 100 -24.34 -33.18 -3.14
C GLU A 100 -23.74 -34.27 -4.02
N LEU A 101 -22.99 -35.20 -3.43
CA LEU A 101 -22.37 -36.33 -4.13
C LEU A 101 -22.94 -37.64 -3.60
N THR A 102 -23.46 -38.50 -4.48
CA THR A 102 -23.91 -39.84 -4.07
C THR A 102 -22.72 -40.79 -3.88
N PHE A 103 -22.87 -41.78 -3.01
CA PHE A 103 -21.83 -42.78 -2.80
C PHE A 103 -21.49 -43.52 -4.10
N ASP A 104 -22.49 -43.80 -4.93
CA ASP A 104 -22.30 -44.50 -6.20
C ASP A 104 -21.46 -43.67 -7.20
N LEU A 105 -21.64 -42.34 -7.21
CA LEU A 105 -20.81 -41.44 -8.01
C LEU A 105 -19.36 -41.42 -7.51
N ILE A 106 -19.16 -41.42 -6.19
CA ILE A 106 -17.80 -41.44 -5.60
C ILE A 106 -17.11 -42.78 -5.90
N GLN A 107 -17.81 -43.91 -5.79
CA GLN A 107 -17.29 -45.23 -6.16
C GLN A 107 -16.83 -45.26 -7.61
N GLN A 108 -17.70 -44.79 -8.51
CA GLN A 108 -17.45 -44.80 -9.94
C GLN A 108 -16.27 -43.90 -10.32
N GLU A 109 -16.22 -42.66 -9.81
CA GLU A 109 -15.20 -41.70 -10.22
C GLU A 109 -13.85 -41.93 -9.52
N MET A 110 -13.85 -42.47 -8.29
CA MET A 110 -12.61 -42.74 -7.53
C MET A 110 -12.08 -44.17 -7.73
N HIS A 111 -12.85 -45.04 -8.39
CA HIS A 111 -12.53 -46.46 -8.57
C HIS A 111 -12.20 -47.11 -7.20
N ILE A 112 -13.15 -47.00 -6.25
CA ILE A 112 -13.06 -47.56 -4.90
C ILE A 112 -14.30 -48.40 -4.59
N GLU A 113 -14.16 -49.37 -3.69
CA GLU A 113 -15.25 -50.25 -3.30
C GLU A 113 -16.27 -49.55 -2.39
N SER A 114 -17.48 -50.12 -2.28
CA SER A 114 -18.58 -49.43 -1.57
C SER A 114 -18.34 -49.25 -0.07
N ASP A 115 -17.54 -50.10 0.54
CA ASP A 115 -17.15 -50.06 1.96
C ASP A 115 -15.98 -49.10 2.22
N GLU A 116 -15.25 -48.70 1.18
CA GLU A 116 -14.10 -47.79 1.28
C GLU A 116 -14.47 -46.30 1.19
N VAL A 117 -15.68 -45.98 0.67
CA VAL A 117 -16.14 -44.60 0.43
C VAL A 117 -16.05 -43.75 1.69
N GLU A 118 -16.50 -44.27 2.84
CA GLU A 118 -16.50 -43.52 4.09
C GLU A 118 -15.08 -43.21 4.58
N SER A 119 -14.21 -44.22 4.58
CA SER A 119 -12.80 -44.09 4.95
C SER A 119 -12.09 -43.07 4.05
N PHE A 120 -12.35 -43.12 2.73
CA PHE A 120 -11.81 -42.17 1.76
C PHE A 120 -12.29 -40.73 2.03
N VAL A 121 -13.58 -40.52 2.29
CA VAL A 121 -14.12 -39.17 2.57
C VAL A 121 -13.52 -38.62 3.86
N ILE A 122 -13.33 -39.44 4.89
CA ILE A 122 -12.66 -39.05 6.14
C ILE A 122 -11.22 -38.62 5.86
N GLU A 123 -10.49 -39.37 5.04
CA GLU A 123 -9.12 -39.02 4.64
C GLU A 123 -9.07 -37.72 3.84
N ALA A 124 -10.00 -37.53 2.90
CA ALA A 124 -10.12 -36.30 2.14
C ALA A 124 -10.34 -35.08 3.06
N VAL A 125 -11.21 -35.19 4.07
CA VAL A 125 -11.42 -34.12 5.05
C VAL A 125 -10.18 -33.85 5.90
N ARG A 126 -9.37 -34.87 6.25
CA ARG A 126 -8.12 -34.70 7.01
C ARG A 126 -7.09 -33.85 6.28
N THR A 127 -7.11 -33.82 4.94
CA THR A 127 -6.22 -32.95 4.14
C THR A 127 -6.53 -31.47 4.31
N LYS A 128 -7.70 -31.11 4.88
CA LYS A 128 -8.24 -29.75 5.00
C LYS A 128 -8.53 -29.06 3.66
N MET A 129 -8.42 -29.79 2.54
CA MET A 129 -8.77 -29.30 1.21
C MET A 129 -10.27 -29.34 0.95
N ILE A 130 -11.03 -30.11 1.72
CA ILE A 130 -12.48 -30.19 1.61
C ILE A 130 -13.13 -30.24 2.99
N ARG A 131 -14.28 -29.57 3.11
CA ARG A 131 -15.18 -29.66 4.25
C ARG A 131 -16.49 -30.22 3.73
N CYS A 132 -16.88 -31.39 4.23
CA CYS A 132 -18.11 -32.04 3.87
C CYS A 132 -18.65 -32.87 5.04
N LYS A 133 -19.92 -33.26 4.95
CA LYS A 133 -20.60 -34.12 5.92
C LYS A 133 -21.17 -35.34 5.21
N ILE A 134 -21.06 -36.49 5.87
CA ILE A 134 -21.61 -37.75 5.36
C ILE A 134 -23.06 -37.88 5.85
N ASP A 135 -23.99 -38.04 4.93
CA ASP A 135 -25.36 -38.45 5.19
C ASP A 135 -25.50 -39.95 4.91
N HIS A 136 -25.37 -40.75 5.98
CA HIS A 136 -25.46 -42.20 5.90
C HIS A 136 -26.86 -42.69 5.51
N LEU A 137 -27.92 -41.98 5.91
CA LEU A 137 -29.29 -42.39 5.64
C LEU A 137 -29.61 -42.30 4.15
N ASN A 138 -29.10 -41.26 3.49
CA ASN A 138 -29.33 -41.02 2.06
C ASN A 138 -28.17 -41.45 1.16
N ARG A 139 -27.10 -42.06 1.71
CA ARG A 139 -25.88 -42.44 0.98
C ARG A 139 -25.31 -41.30 0.15
N LYS A 140 -25.14 -40.13 0.79
CA LYS A 140 -24.67 -38.89 0.17
C LYS A 140 -23.56 -38.22 0.98
N VAL A 141 -22.78 -37.41 0.32
CA VAL A 141 -21.80 -36.49 0.91
C VAL A 141 -22.22 -35.06 0.55
N MET A 142 -22.46 -34.26 1.59
CA MET A 142 -22.83 -32.85 1.49
C MET A 142 -21.58 -31.99 1.60
N VAL A 143 -21.23 -31.28 0.52
CA VAL A 143 -20.01 -30.46 0.45
C VAL A 143 -20.31 -29.05 0.95
N ASP A 144 -19.63 -28.65 2.02
CA ASP A 144 -19.72 -27.30 2.59
C ASP A 144 -18.74 -26.35 1.88
N SER A 145 -17.49 -26.79 1.65
CA SER A 145 -16.47 -26.02 0.95
C SER A 145 -15.39 -26.94 0.36
N THR A 146 -14.84 -26.58 -0.80
CA THR A 146 -13.71 -27.30 -1.42
C THR A 146 -12.63 -26.31 -1.86
N ALA A 147 -11.37 -26.72 -1.77
CA ALA A 147 -10.24 -25.99 -2.30
C ALA A 147 -10.17 -26.20 -3.81
N GLN A 148 -9.97 -25.11 -4.54
CA GLN A 148 -9.97 -25.14 -5.99
C GLN A 148 -8.61 -25.62 -6.51
N ARG A 149 -8.66 -26.56 -7.45
CA ARG A 149 -7.46 -27.13 -8.09
C ARG A 149 -6.83 -26.19 -9.11
N THR A 150 -7.65 -25.35 -9.74
CA THR A 150 -7.23 -24.27 -10.63
C THR A 150 -7.98 -22.99 -10.29
N PHE A 151 -7.27 -21.87 -10.14
CA PHE A 151 -7.91 -20.60 -9.79
C PHE A 151 -8.06 -19.71 -11.04
N THR A 152 -9.25 -19.72 -11.65
CA THR A 152 -9.49 -19.00 -12.93
C THR A 152 -10.06 -17.60 -12.73
N ARG A 153 -10.10 -16.79 -13.80
CA ARG A 153 -10.71 -15.45 -13.78
C ARG A 153 -12.20 -15.46 -13.42
N GLN A 154 -12.92 -16.54 -13.74
CA GLN A 154 -14.32 -16.71 -13.33
C GLN A 154 -14.41 -16.95 -11.81
N HIS A 155 -13.44 -17.64 -11.22
CA HIS A 155 -13.36 -17.80 -9.77
C HIS A 155 -13.07 -16.46 -9.08
N TRP A 156 -12.21 -15.61 -9.66
CA TRP A 156 -12.05 -14.22 -9.18
C TRP A 156 -13.35 -13.41 -9.21
N GLN A 157 -14.20 -13.61 -10.23
CA GLN A 157 -15.49 -12.94 -10.34
C GLN A 157 -16.49 -13.46 -9.29
N SER A 158 -16.57 -14.77 -9.10
CA SER A 158 -17.45 -15.37 -8.08
C SER A 158 -16.98 -15.06 -6.64
N LEU A 159 -15.66 -14.99 -6.40
CA LEU A 159 -15.11 -14.55 -5.12
C LEU A 159 -15.43 -13.08 -4.85
N ARG A 160 -15.38 -12.23 -5.89
CA ARG A 160 -15.77 -10.82 -5.80
C ARG A 160 -17.26 -10.66 -5.49
N GLU A 161 -18.12 -11.44 -6.14
CA GLU A 161 -19.57 -11.43 -5.89
C GLU A 161 -19.94 -11.93 -4.49
N SER A 162 -19.24 -12.97 -4.01
CA SER A 162 -19.45 -13.52 -2.66
C SER A 162 -18.86 -12.64 -1.54
N TYR A 163 -17.75 -11.93 -1.79
CA TYR A 163 -17.24 -10.91 -0.86
C TYR A 163 -18.17 -9.70 -0.79
N SER A 164 -18.75 -9.30 -1.92
CA SER A 164 -19.70 -8.17 -2.00
C SER A 164 -20.98 -8.39 -1.18
N SER A 165 -21.26 -9.64 -0.78
CA SER A 165 -22.46 -10.03 -0.03
C SER A 165 -22.21 -10.37 1.45
N GLN A 166 -20.95 -10.41 1.91
CA GLN A 166 -20.61 -10.63 3.33
C GLN A 166 -20.13 -9.37 4.07
N ASP A 167 -19.76 -8.32 3.34
CA ASP A 167 -19.61 -7.01 3.94
C ASP A 167 -21.00 -6.42 4.17
N GLY A 168 -21.37 -6.20 5.44
CA GLY A 168 -22.51 -5.34 5.79
C GLY A 168 -22.42 -4.03 5.01
N PRO A 169 -23.57 -3.39 4.69
CA PRO A 169 -23.73 -2.56 3.50
C PRO A 169 -22.47 -1.75 3.23
N SER A 170 -21.67 -2.18 2.25
CA SER A 170 -20.75 -1.25 1.61
C SER A 170 -21.67 -0.16 1.12
N ILE A 171 -21.54 1.02 1.70
CA ILE A 171 -22.18 2.21 1.17
C ILE A 171 -21.44 2.43 -0.16
N VAL A 172 -21.87 1.71 -1.20
CA VAL A 172 -21.62 2.07 -2.58
C VAL A 172 -22.34 3.40 -2.70
N ASN A 173 -21.56 4.46 -2.45
CA ASN A 173 -22.03 5.81 -2.40
C ASN A 173 -22.18 6.26 -3.85
N ASP A 174 -23.15 5.70 -4.56
CA ASP A 174 -23.50 6.07 -5.94
C ASP A 174 -23.84 7.57 -6.06
N ASP A 175 -24.11 8.23 -4.93
CA ASP A 175 -24.34 9.66 -4.82
C ASP A 175 -23.06 10.49 -4.64
N GLU A 176 -21.91 9.90 -4.33
CA GLU A 176 -20.63 10.63 -4.19
C GLU A 176 -19.94 10.80 -5.55
N PRO A 177 -19.84 12.02 -6.10
CA PRO A 177 -19.29 12.24 -7.44
C PRO A 177 -17.83 11.81 -7.60
N LEU A 178 -17.06 11.83 -6.50
CA LEU A 178 -15.65 11.44 -6.47
C LEU A 178 -15.45 9.92 -6.51
N LEU A 179 -16.41 9.14 -6.00
CA LEU A 179 -16.28 7.70 -5.77
C LEU A 179 -17.13 6.86 -6.74
N ARG A 180 -18.12 7.46 -7.38
CA ARG A 180 -18.98 6.77 -8.35
C ARG A 180 -18.17 6.29 -9.55
N GLU A 181 -18.35 5.02 -9.92
CA GLU A 181 -17.74 4.45 -11.12
C GLU A 181 -18.08 5.27 -12.36
N ASN A 182 -17.08 5.48 -13.21
CA ASN A 182 -17.24 6.22 -14.45
C ASN A 182 -16.60 5.46 -15.62
N PRO A 183 -17.25 4.38 -16.10
CA PRO A 183 -16.70 3.51 -17.13
C PRO A 183 -16.55 4.19 -18.49
N SER A 184 -17.02 5.42 -18.66
CA SER A 184 -16.94 6.16 -19.93
C SER A 184 -15.83 7.22 -19.94
N ARG A 185 -15.09 7.43 -18.84
CA ARG A 185 -14.07 8.48 -18.72
C ARG A 185 -12.65 7.91 -18.65
N TYR A 186 -12.25 7.16 -19.67
CA TYR A 186 -10.87 6.71 -19.85
C TYR A 186 -9.94 7.81 -20.40
N VAL A 187 -10.52 8.88 -20.95
CA VAL A 187 -9.78 10.02 -21.48
C VAL A 187 -9.84 11.20 -20.51
N LEU A 188 -8.69 11.84 -20.31
CA LEU A 188 -8.54 12.93 -19.33
C LEU A 188 -9.36 14.17 -19.74
N PHE A 189 -9.34 14.52 -21.03
CA PHE A 189 -10.03 15.69 -21.56
C PHE A 189 -11.49 15.41 -21.95
N PRO A 190 -12.39 16.39 -21.82
CA PRO A 190 -12.17 17.71 -21.22
C PRO A 190 -12.04 17.64 -19.69
N ILE A 191 -11.23 18.55 -19.11
CA ILE A 191 -11.11 18.70 -17.65
C ILE A 191 -12.46 19.16 -17.10
N ARG A 192 -12.91 18.53 -16.01
CA ARG A 192 -14.17 18.83 -15.33
C ARG A 192 -13.92 19.49 -13.98
N TYR A 193 -12.97 18.96 -13.20
CA TYR A 193 -12.57 19.50 -11.90
C TYR A 193 -11.32 20.37 -12.04
N HIS A 194 -11.53 21.65 -12.37
CA HIS A 194 -10.44 22.59 -12.68
C HIS A 194 -9.62 22.99 -11.45
N ASP A 195 -10.26 23.04 -10.28
CA ASP A 195 -9.62 23.23 -8.98
C ASP A 195 -8.68 22.06 -8.63
N ILE A 196 -9.16 20.83 -8.73
CA ILE A 196 -8.36 19.60 -8.53
C ILE A 196 -7.20 19.55 -9.55
N TRP A 197 -7.47 19.89 -10.81
CA TRP A 197 -6.44 19.94 -11.83
C TRP A 197 -5.38 21.02 -11.56
N THR A 198 -5.79 22.18 -11.05
CA THR A 198 -4.87 23.25 -10.64
C THR A 198 -3.94 22.77 -9.53
N PHE A 199 -4.45 22.02 -8.56
CA PHE A 199 -3.63 21.39 -7.52
C PHE A 199 -2.61 20.41 -8.10
N TYR A 200 -3.02 19.57 -9.05
CA TYR A 200 -2.09 18.68 -9.74
C TYR A 200 -0.99 19.46 -10.48
N LYS A 201 -1.34 20.56 -11.15
CA LYS A 201 -0.36 21.43 -11.82
C LYS A 201 0.57 22.13 -10.84
N LYS A 202 0.07 22.53 -9.67
CA LYS A 202 0.88 23.07 -8.56
C LYS A 202 1.88 22.02 -8.08
N ALA A 203 1.45 20.78 -7.86
CA ALA A 203 2.33 19.68 -7.45
C ALA A 203 3.42 19.41 -8.51
N LEU A 204 3.03 19.29 -9.78
CA LEU A 204 3.97 19.11 -10.90
C LEU A 204 5.02 20.23 -11.00
N ALA A 205 4.62 21.48 -10.72
CA ALA A 205 5.52 22.62 -10.81
C ALA A 205 6.62 22.60 -9.74
N SER A 206 6.40 21.85 -8.66
CA SER A 206 7.23 21.75 -7.46
C SER A 206 8.13 20.50 -7.42
N ILE A 207 8.18 19.71 -8.50
CA ILE A 207 9.01 18.49 -8.57
C ILE A 207 10.49 18.78 -8.24
N TRP A 208 11.10 17.87 -7.50
CA TRP A 208 12.52 17.88 -7.14
C TRP A 208 13.05 16.44 -7.06
N THR A 209 14.37 16.24 -7.07
CA THR A 209 15.00 14.94 -6.81
C THR A 209 16.02 15.00 -5.68
N VAL A 210 16.34 13.85 -5.09
CA VAL A 210 17.27 13.77 -3.94
C VAL A 210 18.67 14.30 -4.26
N GLU A 211 19.10 14.21 -5.53
CA GLU A 211 20.40 14.72 -5.98
C GLU A 211 20.49 16.25 -5.97
N GLU A 212 19.35 16.96 -5.89
CA GLU A 212 19.33 18.41 -5.75
C GLU A 212 19.71 18.87 -4.33
N VAL A 213 19.72 17.95 -3.35
CA VAL A 213 20.04 18.23 -1.94
C VAL A 213 21.52 17.93 -1.66
N ASP A 214 22.30 19.00 -1.43
CA ASP A 214 23.73 18.87 -1.08
C ASP A 214 23.92 18.58 0.43
N LEU A 215 24.39 17.36 0.74
CA LEU A 215 24.72 16.91 2.10
C LEU A 215 26.21 17.07 2.46
N SER A 216 27.04 17.66 1.60
CA SER A 216 28.50 17.66 1.74
C SER A 216 29.02 18.35 3.02
N ASN A 217 28.27 19.30 3.56
CA ASN A 217 28.64 20.03 4.77
C ASN A 217 27.98 19.49 6.04
N ASP A 218 26.92 18.69 5.92
CA ASP A 218 26.13 18.25 7.07
C ASP A 218 26.93 17.38 8.03
N MET A 219 27.82 16.52 7.53
CA MET A 219 28.63 15.67 8.41
C MET A 219 29.56 16.47 9.33
N LYS A 220 29.99 17.67 8.91
CA LYS A 220 30.82 18.53 9.76
C LYS A 220 29.99 19.11 10.91
N ASP A 221 28.77 19.53 10.62
CA ASP A 221 27.84 20.06 11.61
C ASP A 221 27.34 18.96 12.54
N TRP A 222 27.01 17.78 11.98
CA TRP A 222 26.58 16.59 12.69
C TRP A 222 27.52 16.25 13.84
N LEU A 223 28.83 16.19 13.56
CA LEU A 223 29.86 15.88 14.54
C LEU A 223 30.03 16.96 15.63
N ARG A 224 29.50 18.18 15.40
CA ARG A 224 29.53 19.29 16.37
C ARG A 224 28.25 19.38 17.20
N LEU A 225 27.18 18.71 16.80
CA LEU A 225 25.96 18.63 17.58
C LEU A 225 26.21 17.88 18.89
N THR A 226 25.44 18.25 19.91
CA THR A 226 25.41 17.54 21.18
C THR A 226 24.82 16.14 21.01
N PRO A 227 25.12 15.20 21.91
CA PRO A 227 24.52 13.86 21.87
C PRO A 227 22.99 13.89 21.91
N ASP A 228 22.39 14.84 22.63
CA ASP A 228 20.93 15.00 22.73
C ASP A 228 20.31 15.47 21.40
N GLU A 229 20.97 16.41 20.70
CA GLU A 229 20.54 16.86 19.38
C GLU A 229 20.67 15.76 18.33
N GLN A 230 21.78 15.03 18.34
CA GLN A 230 21.94 13.86 17.47
C GLN A 230 20.89 12.81 17.76
N TYR A 231 20.63 12.52 19.04
CA TYR A 231 19.59 11.58 19.45
C TYR A 231 18.22 12.01 18.92
N PHE A 232 17.84 13.28 19.12
CA PHE A 232 16.58 13.82 18.62
C PHE A 232 16.46 13.66 17.09
N ILE A 233 17.47 14.11 16.34
CA ILE A 233 17.45 14.07 14.87
C ILE A 233 17.37 12.62 14.36
N LYS A 234 18.15 11.69 14.91
CA LYS A 234 18.11 10.26 14.52
C LYS A 234 16.70 9.68 14.65
N HIS A 235 16.03 9.96 15.77
CA HIS A 235 14.72 9.39 16.05
C HIS A 235 13.60 10.08 15.27
N VAL A 236 13.73 11.36 14.95
CA VAL A 236 12.83 12.06 14.01
C VAL A 236 12.97 11.48 12.60
N LEU A 237 14.19 11.29 12.11
CA LEU A 237 14.43 10.71 10.78
C LEU A 237 13.93 9.26 10.68
N ALA A 238 14.13 8.46 11.73
CA ALA A 238 13.62 7.10 11.81
C ALA A 238 12.08 7.06 11.79
N PHE A 239 11.44 8.02 12.47
CA PHE A 239 9.98 8.17 12.43
C PHE A 239 9.48 8.53 11.02
N PHE A 240 10.11 9.49 10.35
CA PHE A 240 9.74 9.86 8.99
C PHE A 240 9.89 8.70 8.00
N ALA A 241 11.06 8.05 7.98
CA ALA A 241 11.32 6.92 7.08
C ALA A 241 10.32 5.76 7.25
N ALA A 242 9.86 5.52 8.49
CA ALA A 242 8.84 4.52 8.76
C ALA A 242 7.42 4.97 8.36
N SER A 243 7.10 6.25 8.54
CA SER A 243 5.75 6.77 8.35
C SER A 243 5.39 6.96 6.88
N ASP A 244 6.32 7.47 6.07
CA ASP A 244 6.10 7.68 4.64
C ASP A 244 5.82 6.36 3.92
N GLY A 245 6.45 5.27 4.36
CA GLY A 245 6.14 3.92 3.87
C GLY A 245 4.68 3.52 4.10
N ILE A 246 4.13 3.81 5.29
CA ILE A 246 2.72 3.54 5.64
C ILE A 246 1.78 4.43 4.82
N VAL A 247 2.12 5.71 4.68
CA VAL A 247 1.36 6.70 3.90
C VAL A 247 1.30 6.27 2.42
N GLY A 248 2.46 5.93 1.84
CA GLY A 248 2.60 5.47 0.47
C GLY A 248 1.79 4.21 0.16
N GLU A 249 1.86 3.18 1.00
CA GLU A 249 1.04 1.97 0.84
C GLU A 249 -0.46 2.31 0.86
N ASN A 250 -0.87 3.17 1.79
CA ASN A 250 -2.26 3.54 1.93
C ASN A 250 -2.80 4.38 0.75
N LEU A 251 -1.99 5.29 0.20
CA LEU A 251 -2.32 6.08 -1.00
C LEU A 251 -2.49 5.19 -2.24
N VAL A 252 -1.57 4.24 -2.44
CA VAL A 252 -1.58 3.32 -3.59
C VAL A 252 -2.76 2.36 -3.50
N GLU A 253 -2.96 1.71 -2.35
CA GLU A 253 -3.93 0.63 -2.25
C GLU A 253 -5.38 1.12 -2.09
N LYS A 254 -5.59 2.27 -1.41
CA LYS A 254 -6.93 2.70 -1.01
C LYS A 254 -7.39 4.00 -1.67
N PHE A 255 -6.71 5.13 -1.42
CA PHE A 255 -7.24 6.43 -1.89
C PHE A 255 -7.27 6.54 -3.41
N SER A 256 -6.18 6.16 -4.10
CA SER A 256 -6.11 6.25 -5.55
C SER A 256 -7.02 5.26 -6.28
N SER A 257 -7.31 4.11 -5.65
CA SER A 257 -8.16 3.06 -6.20
C SER A 257 -9.66 3.40 -6.07
N GLU A 258 -10.06 3.99 -4.95
CA GLU A 258 -11.45 4.36 -4.67
C GLU A 258 -11.89 5.63 -5.39
N VAL A 259 -11.03 6.65 -5.49
CA VAL A 259 -11.37 7.87 -6.23
C VAL A 259 -11.42 7.56 -7.72
N GLN A 260 -12.53 7.89 -8.38
CA GLN A 260 -12.80 7.55 -9.77
C GLN A 260 -12.50 8.67 -10.76
N ILE A 261 -12.37 9.92 -10.28
CA ILE A 261 -12.13 11.06 -11.18
C ILE A 261 -10.65 11.12 -11.62
N PRO A 262 -10.37 11.26 -12.93
CA PRO A 262 -9.01 11.24 -13.45
C PRO A 262 -8.13 12.39 -12.94
N GLU A 263 -8.68 13.57 -12.71
CA GLU A 263 -7.91 14.72 -12.19
C GLU A 263 -7.29 14.44 -10.82
N ALA A 264 -8.05 13.83 -9.91
CA ALA A 264 -7.54 13.48 -8.58
C ALA A 264 -6.59 12.29 -8.64
N ARG A 265 -6.83 11.31 -9.54
CA ARG A 265 -5.87 10.22 -9.79
C ARG A 265 -4.54 10.74 -10.33
N CYS A 266 -4.54 11.79 -11.14
CA CYS A 266 -3.30 12.45 -11.57
C CYS A 266 -2.55 13.08 -10.38
N PHE A 267 -3.26 13.75 -9.47
CA PHE A 267 -2.66 14.27 -8.24
C PHE A 267 -2.07 13.14 -7.40
N TYR A 268 -2.86 12.11 -7.06
CA TYR A 268 -2.38 10.99 -6.25
C TYR A 268 -1.23 10.22 -6.89
N GLY A 269 -1.25 10.02 -8.21
CA GLY A 269 -0.13 9.41 -8.92
C GLY A 269 1.16 10.22 -8.80
N PHE A 270 1.06 11.55 -8.73
CA PHE A 270 2.21 12.42 -8.50
C PHE A 270 2.63 12.46 -7.03
N GLN A 271 1.66 12.52 -6.10
CA GLN A 271 1.92 12.42 -4.67
C GLN A 271 2.70 11.13 -4.36
N ILE A 272 2.26 9.97 -4.86
CA ILE A 272 2.97 8.69 -4.68
C ILE A 272 4.43 8.77 -5.19
N ALA A 273 4.67 9.45 -6.30
CA ALA A 273 6.03 9.63 -6.80
C ALA A 273 6.89 10.50 -5.86
N ILE A 274 6.29 11.55 -5.28
CA ILE A 274 6.92 12.44 -4.30
C ILE A 274 7.18 11.72 -2.96
N GLU A 275 6.24 10.91 -2.46
CA GLU A 275 6.44 10.08 -1.25
C GLU A 275 7.65 9.13 -1.39
N ASN A 276 7.87 8.59 -2.59
CA ASN A 276 9.05 7.76 -2.86
C ASN A 276 10.34 8.58 -2.81
N ILE A 277 10.32 9.83 -3.30
CA ILE A 277 11.45 10.75 -3.21
C ILE A 277 11.71 11.14 -1.75
N HIS A 278 10.66 11.36 -0.95
CA HIS A 278 10.78 11.62 0.49
C HIS A 278 11.42 10.42 1.21
N SER A 279 10.91 9.22 0.95
CA SER A 279 11.44 7.97 1.50
C SER A 279 12.92 7.75 1.16
N GLU A 280 13.31 8.05 -0.08
CA GLU A 280 14.71 8.01 -0.53
C GLU A 280 15.55 9.07 0.20
N MET A 281 15.05 10.30 0.30
CA MET A 281 15.74 11.41 0.99
C MET A 281 15.98 11.08 2.46
N TYR A 282 14.98 10.59 3.19
CA TYR A 282 15.15 10.18 4.59
C TYR A 282 16.13 9.03 4.74
N SER A 283 16.09 8.04 3.84
CA SER A 283 17.05 6.94 3.82
C SER A 283 18.48 7.44 3.59
N LEU A 284 18.66 8.41 2.68
CA LEU A 284 19.95 9.04 2.39
C LEU A 284 20.47 9.85 3.59
N LEU A 285 19.60 10.60 4.27
CA LEU A 285 19.95 11.33 5.50
C LEU A 285 20.41 10.36 6.60
N ILE A 286 19.67 9.27 6.81
CA ILE A 286 20.01 8.22 7.78
C ILE A 286 21.37 7.59 7.45
N ASP A 287 21.59 7.17 6.20
CA ASP A 287 22.86 6.55 5.78
C ASP A 287 24.05 7.52 5.86
N THR A 288 23.79 8.80 5.61
CA THR A 288 24.79 9.86 5.73
C THR A 288 25.22 10.03 7.18
N TYR A 289 24.28 10.17 8.12
CA TYR A 289 24.60 10.55 9.51
C TYR A 289 24.93 9.36 10.43
N ILE A 290 24.34 8.20 10.18
CA ILE A 290 24.43 7.03 11.06
C ILE A 290 25.35 5.99 10.43
N LYS A 291 26.61 5.98 10.88
CA LYS A 291 27.65 5.07 10.36
C LYS A 291 27.64 3.69 11.01
N ASP A 292 27.03 3.53 12.18
CA ASP A 292 26.85 2.21 12.80
C ASP A 292 25.67 1.47 12.14
N THR A 293 25.99 0.40 11.42
CA THR A 293 25.01 -0.48 10.78
C THR A 293 23.96 -1.00 11.74
N ARG A 294 24.32 -1.34 12.98
CA ARG A 294 23.36 -1.88 13.96
C ARG A 294 22.37 -0.81 14.42
N GLU A 295 22.86 0.39 14.67
CA GLU A 295 22.02 1.53 15.02
C GLU A 295 21.06 1.84 13.87
N ARG A 296 21.58 1.83 12.64
CA ARG A 296 20.78 2.02 11.43
C ARG A 296 19.68 0.97 11.28
N ASP A 297 19.99 -0.31 11.49
CA ASP A 297 19.00 -1.40 11.42
C ASP A 297 17.89 -1.24 12.48
N VAL A 298 18.22 -0.77 13.69
CA VAL A 298 17.22 -0.48 14.73
C VAL A 298 16.31 0.68 14.32
N LEU A 299 16.87 1.73 13.73
CA LEU A 299 16.15 2.93 13.30
C LEU A 299 15.24 2.63 12.10
N PHE A 300 15.67 1.83 11.13
CA PHE A 300 14.80 1.40 10.03
C PHE A 300 13.63 0.50 10.48
N ASN A 301 13.77 -0.19 11.61
CA ASN A 301 12.71 -1.01 12.21
C ASN A 301 11.90 -0.27 13.28
N ALA A 302 11.91 1.07 13.27
CA ALA A 302 11.30 1.98 14.25
C ALA A 302 9.87 1.61 14.67
N ILE A 303 9.02 1.16 13.74
CA ILE A 303 7.62 0.79 14.05
C ILE A 303 7.56 -0.34 15.10
N SER A 304 8.50 -1.29 15.03
CA SER A 304 8.56 -2.43 15.94
C SER A 304 9.40 -2.15 17.20
N THR A 305 10.29 -1.16 17.14
CA THR A 305 11.28 -0.89 18.19
C THR A 305 10.94 0.34 19.05
N LEU A 306 10.12 1.27 18.55
CA LEU A 306 9.81 2.55 19.21
C LEU A 306 8.30 2.68 19.52
N PRO A 307 7.90 2.64 20.81
CA PRO A 307 6.48 2.64 21.20
C PRO A 307 5.66 3.83 20.71
N TYR A 308 6.26 5.01 20.57
CA TYR A 308 5.57 6.21 20.11
C TYR A 308 5.31 6.21 18.60
N VAL A 309 6.22 5.64 17.80
CA VAL A 309 6.00 5.41 16.36
C VAL A 309 4.85 4.43 16.19
N LYS A 310 4.84 3.37 17.00
CA LYS A 310 3.74 2.41 17.03
C LYS A 310 2.39 3.07 17.35
N LYS A 311 2.32 4.00 18.31
CA LYS A 311 1.06 4.68 18.67
C LYS A 311 0.48 5.49 17.50
N LYS A 312 1.33 6.24 16.79
CA LYS A 312 0.93 6.98 15.57
C LYS A 312 0.50 6.03 14.45
N ALA A 313 1.28 4.96 14.21
CA ALA A 313 0.95 3.94 13.21
C ALA A 313 -0.38 3.24 13.53
N ASP A 314 -0.60 2.80 14.77
CA ASP A 314 -1.83 2.16 15.21
C ASP A 314 -3.04 3.12 15.07
N TRP A 315 -2.86 4.42 15.35
CA TRP A 315 -3.88 5.44 15.09
C TRP A 315 -4.22 5.56 13.61
N ALA A 316 -3.20 5.66 12.74
CA ALA A 316 -3.37 5.79 11.30
C ALA A 316 -4.03 4.54 10.71
N ILE A 317 -3.57 3.35 11.08
CA ILE A 317 -4.16 2.07 10.65
C ILE A 317 -5.64 1.98 11.07
N ARG A 318 -5.98 2.40 12.30
CA ARG A 318 -7.36 2.37 12.79
C ARG A 318 -8.28 3.29 11.98
N TRP A 319 -7.85 4.52 11.74
CA TRP A 319 -8.70 5.53 11.10
C TRP A 319 -8.76 5.40 9.59
N ILE A 320 -7.67 4.99 8.96
CA ILE A 320 -7.53 4.90 7.49
C ILE A 320 -7.84 3.47 6.98
N ASN A 321 -8.42 2.61 7.82
CA ASN A 321 -8.95 1.30 7.42
C ASN A 321 -10.18 1.46 6.50
N THR A 322 -10.29 0.64 5.44
CA THR A 322 -11.38 0.66 4.44
C THR A 322 -12.78 0.50 5.03
N LYS A 323 -12.90 0.02 6.28
CA LYS A 323 -14.18 -0.08 7.01
C LYS A 323 -14.76 1.29 7.40
N SER A 324 -13.96 2.35 7.42
CA SER A 324 -14.41 3.71 7.74
C SER A 324 -14.90 4.44 6.47
N PRO A 325 -15.93 5.30 6.57
CA PRO A 325 -16.36 6.14 5.45
C PRO A 325 -15.20 6.93 4.84
N PHE A 326 -15.20 7.08 3.52
CA PHE A 326 -14.11 7.75 2.79
C PHE A 326 -13.83 9.18 3.31
N ALA A 327 -14.88 9.95 3.64
CA ALA A 327 -14.74 11.29 4.19
C ALA A 327 -14.08 11.31 5.59
N GLU A 328 -14.34 10.32 6.45
CA GLU A 328 -13.61 10.21 7.74
C GLU A 328 -12.13 9.87 7.50
N ARG A 329 -11.86 9.00 6.52
CA ARG A 329 -10.49 8.67 6.14
C ARG A 329 -9.73 9.85 5.57
N LEU A 330 -10.37 10.71 4.77
CA LEU A 330 -9.76 11.95 4.29
C LEU A 330 -9.35 12.87 5.44
N VAL A 331 -10.20 13.03 6.46
CA VAL A 331 -9.86 13.83 7.66
C VAL A 331 -8.67 13.23 8.40
N ALA A 332 -8.69 11.90 8.59
CA ALA A 332 -7.58 11.22 9.25
C ALA A 332 -6.27 11.32 8.46
N PHE A 333 -6.35 11.20 7.14
CA PHE A 333 -5.22 11.36 6.23
C PHE A 333 -4.65 12.79 6.28
N ALA A 334 -5.51 13.81 6.23
CA ALA A 334 -5.09 15.21 6.39
C ALA A 334 -4.44 15.47 7.76
N ALA A 335 -4.85 14.75 8.81
CA ALA A 335 -4.20 14.84 10.12
C ALA A 335 -2.84 14.13 10.17
N VAL A 336 -2.64 13.04 9.44
CA VAL A 336 -1.31 12.41 9.31
C VAL A 336 -0.33 13.39 8.64
N GLU A 337 -0.69 13.89 7.46
CA GLU A 337 0.15 14.79 6.65
C GLU A 337 0.35 16.15 7.36
N GLY A 338 -0.73 16.71 7.91
CA GLY A 338 -0.75 18.08 8.43
C GLY A 338 -0.42 18.24 9.92
N ILE A 339 -0.65 17.22 10.76
CA ILE A 339 -0.44 17.31 12.23
C ILE A 339 0.72 16.43 12.68
N PHE A 340 0.76 15.15 12.32
CA PHE A 340 1.76 14.19 12.86
C PHE A 340 3.21 14.47 12.44
N PHE A 341 3.42 15.29 11.42
CA PHE A 341 4.74 15.74 11.01
C PHE A 341 5.05 17.18 11.42
N SER A 342 4.03 17.96 11.80
CA SER A 342 4.13 19.40 11.97
C SER A 342 5.20 19.82 12.99
N GLY A 343 5.26 19.17 14.15
CA GLY A 343 6.21 19.54 15.19
C GLY A 343 7.63 19.06 14.91
N SER A 344 7.79 17.94 14.20
CA SER A 344 9.09 17.50 13.67
C SER A 344 9.64 18.50 12.65
N PHE A 345 8.82 18.97 11.71
CA PHE A 345 9.21 20.00 10.75
C PHE A 345 9.61 21.31 11.44
N ALA A 346 8.82 21.76 12.42
CA ALA A 346 9.17 22.94 13.21
C ALA A 346 10.49 22.77 13.97
N SER A 347 10.77 21.56 14.46
CA SER A 347 12.02 21.24 15.16
C SER A 347 13.25 21.22 14.25
N ILE A 348 13.10 20.84 12.99
CA ILE A 348 14.19 20.92 12.01
C ILE A 348 14.37 22.37 11.53
N PHE A 349 13.29 23.13 11.32
CA PHE A 349 13.40 24.57 11.04
C PHE A 349 14.07 25.35 12.17
N TRP A 350 13.95 24.91 13.41
CA TRP A 350 14.73 25.47 14.51
C TRP A 350 16.26 25.29 14.32
N LEU A 351 16.70 24.18 13.75
CA LEU A 351 18.11 23.97 13.40
C LEU A 351 18.57 24.92 12.27
N ARG A 352 17.67 25.26 11.34
CA ARG A 352 17.92 26.24 10.27
C ARG A 352 18.17 27.64 10.85
N GLU A 353 17.39 28.07 11.83
CA GLU A 353 17.60 29.36 12.52
C GLU A 353 18.94 29.43 13.25
N ARG A 354 19.48 28.27 13.65
CA ARG A 354 20.82 28.14 14.23
C ARG A 354 21.94 28.03 13.19
N GLY A 355 21.59 27.93 11.91
CA GLY A 355 22.53 27.85 10.80
C GLY A 355 23.32 26.54 10.72
N VAL A 356 22.74 25.42 11.15
CA VAL A 356 23.39 24.09 11.13
C VAL A 356 22.62 23.10 10.28
N MET A 357 23.31 22.06 9.78
CA MET A 357 22.72 20.97 8.99
C MET A 357 22.00 21.48 7.72
N PRO A 358 22.71 22.19 6.81
CA PRO A 358 22.09 22.85 5.66
C PRO A 358 21.35 21.90 4.71
N GLY A 359 21.84 20.67 4.53
CA GLY A 359 21.21 19.63 3.72
C GLY A 359 19.92 19.09 4.34
N LEU A 360 19.95 18.73 5.63
CA LEU A 360 18.76 18.34 6.41
C LEU A 360 17.69 19.43 6.37
N THR A 361 18.07 20.68 6.61
CA THR A 361 17.13 21.80 6.70
C THR A 361 16.55 22.19 5.34
N PHE A 362 17.33 22.06 4.26
CA PHE A 362 16.84 22.29 2.90
C PHE A 362 15.89 21.18 2.42
N SER A 363 16.23 19.90 2.64
CA SER A 363 15.30 18.80 2.35
C SER A 363 14.00 18.91 3.15
N ASN A 364 14.07 19.30 4.42
CA ASN A 364 12.89 19.57 5.26
C ASN A 364 12.01 20.71 4.69
N GLU A 365 12.61 21.74 4.09
CA GLU A 365 11.86 22.81 3.42
C GLU A 365 11.06 22.29 2.22
N LEU A 366 11.68 21.43 1.40
CA LEU A 366 11.03 20.81 0.25
C LEU A 366 9.90 19.86 0.68
N ILE A 367 10.19 18.96 1.63
CA ILE A 367 9.23 17.96 2.11
C ILE A 367 8.05 18.64 2.82
N SER A 368 8.28 19.56 3.75
CA SER A 368 7.19 20.24 4.46
C SER A 368 6.28 21.07 3.55
N ARG A 369 6.81 21.59 2.43
CA ARG A 369 6.01 22.24 1.39
C ARG A 369 5.12 21.23 0.66
N ASP A 370 5.65 20.06 0.33
CA ASP A 370 4.91 19.00 -0.34
C ASP A 370 3.78 18.46 0.56
N GLU A 371 4.08 18.15 1.83
CA GLU A 371 3.09 17.72 2.84
C GLU A 371 1.99 18.76 3.07
N GLY A 372 2.34 20.05 3.04
CA GLY A 372 1.37 21.13 3.07
C GLY A 372 0.41 21.07 1.87
N LEU A 373 0.93 20.84 0.68
CA LEU A 373 0.11 20.70 -0.54
C LEU A 373 -0.77 19.44 -0.52
N HIS A 374 -0.26 18.33 0.02
CA HIS A 374 -1.01 17.09 0.19
C HIS A 374 -2.16 17.26 1.19
N THR A 375 -1.90 17.95 2.31
CA THR A 375 -2.91 18.31 3.32
C THR A 375 -4.01 19.19 2.72
N ASP A 376 -3.62 20.24 1.99
CA ASP A 376 -4.56 21.12 1.29
C ASP A 376 -5.40 20.33 0.28
N PHE A 377 -4.80 19.38 -0.44
CA PHE A 377 -5.50 18.53 -1.40
C PHE A 377 -6.51 17.59 -0.74
N ALA A 378 -6.17 17.01 0.41
CA ALA A 378 -7.12 16.22 1.20
C ALA A 378 -8.33 17.07 1.64
N CYS A 379 -8.10 18.32 2.04
CA CYS A 379 -9.16 19.27 2.37
C CYS A 379 -10.00 19.64 1.14
N LEU A 380 -9.39 19.81 -0.04
CA LEU A 380 -10.10 20.04 -1.30
C LEU A 380 -11.02 18.87 -1.68
N LEU A 381 -10.52 17.63 -1.57
CA LEU A 381 -11.37 16.46 -1.81
C LEU A 381 -12.48 16.36 -0.76
N PHE A 382 -12.19 16.65 0.50
CA PHE A 382 -13.20 16.69 1.57
C PHE A 382 -14.29 17.73 1.26
N TYR A 383 -13.93 18.90 0.75
CA TYR A 383 -14.88 19.92 0.30
C TYR A 383 -15.85 19.38 -0.76
N HIS A 384 -15.35 18.58 -1.72
CA HIS A 384 -16.15 17.95 -2.78
C HIS A 384 -17.00 16.75 -2.32
N MET A 385 -16.80 16.24 -1.10
CA MET A 385 -17.66 15.18 -0.55
C MET A 385 -19.07 15.69 -0.28
N VAL A 386 -20.08 14.91 -0.66
CA VAL A 386 -21.49 15.21 -0.37
C VAL A 386 -21.84 14.84 1.07
N HIS A 387 -21.48 13.63 1.48
CA HIS A 387 -21.76 13.07 2.81
C HIS A 387 -20.54 13.24 3.72
N LYS A 388 -20.39 14.46 4.24
CA LYS A 388 -19.36 14.77 5.24
C LYS A 388 -19.75 14.21 6.62
N PRO A 389 -18.77 13.75 7.43
CA PRO A 389 -19.01 13.41 8.83
C PRO A 389 -19.45 14.65 9.62
N SER A 390 -20.04 14.44 10.80
CA SER A 390 -20.40 15.55 11.68
C SER A 390 -19.15 16.30 12.17
N ASN A 391 -19.28 17.60 12.45
CA ASN A 391 -18.17 18.39 13.02
C ASN A 391 -17.60 17.73 14.28
N ALA A 392 -18.47 17.19 15.15
CA ALA A 392 -18.03 16.48 16.35
C ALA A 392 -17.12 15.27 16.03
N ARG A 393 -17.39 14.57 14.92
CA ARG A 393 -16.57 13.44 14.46
C ARG A 393 -15.24 13.92 13.88
N VAL A 394 -15.23 14.99 13.10
CA VAL A 394 -13.99 15.64 12.61
C VAL A 394 -13.13 16.09 13.78
N GLU A 395 -13.72 16.83 14.72
CA GLU A 395 -13.04 17.30 15.92
C GLU A 395 -12.47 16.16 16.76
N GLN A 396 -13.18 15.02 16.87
CA GLN A 396 -12.66 13.84 17.55
C GLN A 396 -11.36 13.35 16.92
N ILE A 397 -11.34 13.16 15.59
CA ILE A 397 -10.16 12.68 14.86
C ILE A 397 -8.99 13.65 15.10
N ILE A 398 -9.23 14.95 14.94
CA ILE A 398 -8.19 15.98 15.09
C ILE A 398 -7.67 16.06 16.53
N ARG A 399 -8.55 16.00 17.54
CA ARG A 399 -8.12 16.01 18.96
C ARG A 399 -7.23 14.83 19.30
N GLU A 400 -7.60 13.62 18.87
CA GLU A 400 -6.78 12.43 19.09
C GLU A 400 -5.40 12.57 18.43
N ALA A 401 -5.34 13.13 17.21
CA ALA A 401 -4.06 13.37 16.53
C ALA A 401 -3.19 14.40 17.28
N VAL A 402 -3.79 15.51 17.73
CA VAL A 402 -3.10 16.56 18.50
C VAL A 402 -2.55 16.02 19.82
N GLU A 403 -3.33 15.23 20.55
CA GLU A 403 -2.89 14.64 21.83
C GLU A 403 -1.67 13.72 21.63
N ILE A 404 -1.70 12.88 20.59
CA ILE A 404 -0.58 11.99 20.25
C ILE A 404 0.66 12.80 19.83
N GLU A 405 0.49 13.85 19.03
CA GLU A 405 1.61 14.67 18.56
C GLU A 405 2.26 15.48 19.69
N ILE A 406 1.46 16.01 20.61
CA ILE A 406 1.99 16.69 21.80
C ILE A 406 2.79 15.73 22.65
N GLU A 407 2.23 14.56 23.01
CA GLU A 407 2.93 13.54 23.79
C GLU A 407 4.24 13.11 23.12
N PHE A 408 4.23 12.99 21.79
CA PHE A 408 5.43 12.64 21.02
C PHE A 408 6.56 13.67 21.24
N LEU A 409 6.27 14.97 21.15
CA LEU A 409 7.30 16.03 21.19
C LEU A 409 7.52 16.69 22.54
N THR A 410 6.71 16.38 23.55
CA THR A 410 6.93 16.85 24.92
C THR A 410 7.45 15.77 25.86
N ASP A 411 7.12 14.50 25.59
CA ASP A 411 7.39 13.41 26.53
C ASP A 411 8.27 12.31 25.90
N ALA A 412 7.85 11.73 24.77
CA ALA A 412 8.53 10.58 24.18
C ALA A 412 9.86 10.93 23.50
N LEU A 413 9.86 12.01 22.72
CA LEU A 413 11.03 12.59 22.07
C LEU A 413 11.02 14.11 22.28
N PRO A 414 11.35 14.59 23.49
CA PRO A 414 11.15 15.99 23.85
C PRO A 414 11.94 16.95 22.96
N CYS A 415 11.27 17.95 22.37
CA CYS A 415 11.93 18.98 21.57
C CYS A 415 12.92 19.85 22.36
N SER A 416 12.89 19.77 23.70
CA SER A 416 13.91 20.37 24.57
C SER A 416 15.31 19.82 24.32
N LEU A 417 15.44 18.61 23.75
CA LEU A 417 16.73 18.01 23.36
C LEU A 417 17.45 18.84 22.29
N VAL A 418 16.71 19.60 21.46
CA VAL A 418 17.28 20.55 20.49
C VAL A 418 17.19 22.01 20.98
N GLY A 419 16.83 22.23 22.24
CA GLY A 419 16.74 23.54 22.86
C GLY A 419 15.42 24.28 22.64
N MET A 420 14.36 23.60 22.17
CA MET A 420 13.04 24.20 22.02
C MET A 420 12.20 24.10 23.30
N ASN A 421 11.21 24.98 23.44
CA ASN A 421 10.29 24.97 24.58
C ASN A 421 9.10 24.04 24.30
N SER A 422 8.92 23.00 25.11
CA SER A 422 7.83 22.01 24.96
C SER A 422 6.43 22.63 25.06
N LYS A 423 6.23 23.69 25.86
CA LYS A 423 4.92 24.38 25.93
C LYS A 423 4.64 25.15 24.64
N ALA A 424 5.65 25.82 24.10
CA ALA A 424 5.54 26.47 22.80
C ALA A 424 5.30 25.44 21.68
N MET A 425 5.94 24.28 21.73
CA MET A 425 5.67 23.20 20.77
C MET A 425 4.21 22.72 20.85
N ALA A 426 3.69 22.50 22.05
CA ALA A 426 2.29 22.12 22.25
C ALA A 426 1.31 23.19 21.74
N GLN A 427 1.63 24.48 21.95
CA GLN A 427 0.85 25.60 21.40
C GLN A 427 0.88 25.63 19.86
N TYR A 428 2.06 25.40 19.27
CA TYR A 428 2.22 25.35 17.81
C TYR A 428 1.39 24.21 17.18
N ILE A 429 1.43 23.01 17.75
CA ILE A 429 0.64 21.86 17.24
C ILE A 429 -0.86 22.18 17.26
N LYS A 430 -1.36 22.82 18.33
CA LYS A 430 -2.76 23.27 18.41
C LYS A 430 -3.09 24.35 17.38
N PHE A 431 -2.19 25.31 17.16
CA PHE A 431 -2.33 26.33 16.12
C PHE A 431 -2.47 25.70 14.73
N VAL A 432 -1.62 24.71 14.41
CA VAL A 432 -1.70 23.97 13.14
C VAL A 432 -3.02 23.21 13.03
N ALA A 433 -3.46 22.56 14.11
CA ALA A 433 -4.71 21.81 14.13
C ALA A 433 -5.95 22.71 13.95
N ASP A 434 -5.96 23.91 14.51
CA ASP A 434 -7.03 24.89 14.29
C ASP A 434 -7.08 25.39 12.84
N ARG A 435 -5.92 25.53 12.19
CA ARG A 435 -5.86 25.84 10.75
C ARG A 435 -6.51 24.72 9.94
N LEU A 436 -6.12 23.46 10.19
CA LEU A 436 -6.69 22.31 9.51
C LEU A 436 -8.20 22.17 9.76
N LEU A 437 -8.66 22.39 10.99
CA LEU A 437 -10.10 22.40 11.30
C LEU A 437 -10.85 23.46 10.49
N THR A 438 -10.28 24.65 10.34
CA THR A 438 -10.89 25.73 9.54
C THR A 438 -10.98 25.34 8.07
N GLU A 439 -9.92 24.73 7.51
CA GLU A 439 -9.90 24.23 6.12
C GLU A 439 -10.89 23.09 5.88
N LEU A 440 -11.14 22.26 6.90
CA LEU A 440 -12.18 21.22 6.90
C LEU A 440 -13.59 21.77 7.18
N GLY A 441 -13.77 23.09 7.31
CA GLY A 441 -15.06 23.74 7.53
C GLY A 441 -15.59 23.67 8.98
N CYS A 442 -14.73 23.32 9.93
CA CYS A 442 -15.04 23.29 11.36
C CYS A 442 -14.61 24.61 12.06
N SER A 443 -15.14 24.84 13.25
CA SER A 443 -14.68 25.96 14.10
C SER A 443 -13.39 25.61 14.82
N LYS A 444 -12.57 26.63 15.12
CA LYS A 444 -11.37 26.47 15.94
C LYS A 444 -11.71 25.96 17.33
N ILE A 445 -10.86 25.09 17.86
CA ILE A 445 -10.99 24.49 19.19
C ILE A 445 -10.12 25.24 20.19
N TRP A 446 -8.84 25.47 19.86
CA TRP A 446 -7.85 25.92 20.83
C TRP A 446 -7.65 27.44 20.82
N ASN A 447 -7.85 28.08 19.67
CA ASN A 447 -7.64 29.50 19.40
C ASN A 447 -6.24 30.00 19.80
N GLU A 448 -5.23 29.16 19.59
CA GLU A 448 -3.83 29.47 19.90
C GLU A 448 -3.18 30.26 18.76
N GLU A 449 -2.24 31.13 19.09
CA GLU A 449 -1.39 31.83 18.11
C GLU A 449 -0.12 31.02 17.81
N CYS A 450 0.48 31.23 16.64
CA CYS A 450 1.75 30.61 16.28
C CYS A 450 2.88 31.13 17.18
N PRO A 451 3.52 30.30 18.03
CA PRO A 451 4.53 30.75 18.99
C PRO A 451 5.93 30.87 18.37
N PHE A 452 6.11 30.40 17.13
CA PHE A 452 7.40 30.35 16.45
C PHE A 452 7.42 31.34 15.28
N GLU A 453 8.05 32.50 15.47
CA GLU A 453 8.11 33.55 14.44
C GLU A 453 8.74 33.05 13.12
N PHE A 454 9.73 32.16 13.21
CA PHE A 454 10.39 31.59 12.02
C PHE A 454 9.44 30.78 11.13
N MET A 455 8.43 30.12 11.71
CA MET A 455 7.42 29.37 10.93
C MET A 455 6.51 30.29 10.11
N ASN A 456 6.27 31.52 10.58
CA ASN A 456 5.53 32.53 9.81
C ASN A 456 6.37 33.06 8.64
N ASN A 457 7.68 33.17 8.82
CA ASN A 457 8.60 33.69 7.80
C ASN A 457 8.84 32.70 6.65
N ILE A 458 8.82 31.40 6.94
CA ILE A 458 8.96 30.33 5.93
C ILE A 458 7.72 30.23 5.05
N SER A 459 6.54 30.61 5.57
CA SER A 459 5.27 30.58 4.85
C SER A 459 5.10 31.75 3.85
N MET A 460 6.05 32.68 3.76
CA MET A 460 6.00 33.84 2.86
C MET A 460 6.81 33.58 1.57
N PRO A 461 6.16 33.52 0.38
CA PRO A 461 6.87 33.36 -0.89
C PRO A 461 7.85 34.51 -1.14
N GLY A 462 9.09 34.22 -1.52
CA GLY A 462 10.01 35.21 -2.10
C GLY A 462 10.99 35.95 -1.16
N LYS A 463 11.34 35.45 0.03
CA LYS A 463 12.37 36.04 0.90
C LYS A 463 13.69 35.26 1.00
N THR A 464 14.13 34.58 -0.06
CA THR A 464 15.52 34.14 -0.18
C THR A 464 16.36 35.22 -0.87
N ASN A 465 17.38 35.74 -0.17
CA ASN A 465 18.38 36.64 -0.74
C ASN A 465 19.00 35.99 -1.99
N PHE A 466 18.86 36.65 -3.14
CA PHE A 466 19.28 36.21 -4.47
C PHE A 466 20.78 35.84 -4.58
N PHE A 467 21.58 36.23 -3.60
CA PHE A 467 23.03 35.99 -3.56
C PHE A 467 23.47 34.84 -2.63
N GLU A 468 22.59 34.25 -1.81
CA GLU A 468 23.02 33.31 -0.75
C GLU A 468 22.55 31.85 -0.91
N LYS A 469 21.52 31.55 -1.71
CA LYS A 469 21.08 30.15 -1.97
C LYS A 469 20.44 30.00 -3.35
N ARG A 470 20.55 28.79 -3.94
CA ARG A 470 19.64 28.35 -5.02
C ARG A 470 18.23 28.32 -4.42
N VAL A 471 17.37 29.18 -4.94
CA VAL A 471 16.04 29.51 -4.41
C VAL A 471 15.17 28.24 -4.30
N GLY A 472 14.65 27.96 -3.09
CA GLY A 472 13.73 26.84 -2.79
C GLY A 472 12.33 27.00 -3.40
N ASP A 473 12.01 28.19 -3.92
CA ASP A 473 10.81 28.49 -4.72
C ASP A 473 10.97 28.03 -6.18
N TYR A 474 11.46 26.81 -6.42
CA TYR A 474 11.59 26.28 -7.78
C TYR A 474 10.19 25.98 -8.35
N GLN A 475 9.63 26.93 -9.11
CA GLN A 475 8.51 26.67 -10.01
C GLN A 475 9.06 26.46 -11.42
N ARG A 476 8.87 25.27 -11.98
CA ARG A 476 9.33 24.97 -13.34
C ARG A 476 8.59 25.85 -14.36
N ALA A 477 9.33 26.70 -15.07
CA ALA A 477 8.77 27.63 -16.05
C ALA A 477 7.90 26.90 -17.09
N GLY A 478 6.68 27.41 -17.32
CA GLY A 478 5.74 26.91 -18.33
C GLY A 478 4.59 26.03 -17.81
N VAL A 479 4.63 25.54 -16.56
CA VAL A 479 3.54 24.68 -16.01
C VAL A 479 2.27 25.47 -15.63
N MET A 480 2.42 26.76 -15.29
CA MET A 480 1.33 27.68 -14.90
C MET A 480 1.02 28.76 -15.95
N ALA A 481 1.66 28.72 -17.12
CA ALA A 481 1.45 29.73 -18.16
C ALA A 481 0.09 29.51 -18.83
N GLN A 482 -0.93 30.24 -18.39
CA GLN A 482 -2.11 30.48 -19.23
C GLN A 482 -1.81 31.65 -20.17
N GLU A 483 -1.96 31.40 -21.48
CA GLU A 483 -1.89 32.40 -22.53
C GLU A 483 -2.92 33.51 -22.26
N VAL A 484 -2.45 34.66 -21.79
CA VAL A 484 -3.19 35.91 -21.95
C VAL A 484 -2.93 36.34 -23.39
N ASP A 485 -3.92 36.12 -24.25
CA ASP A 485 -3.97 36.60 -25.63
C ASP A 485 -3.91 38.14 -25.64
N HIS A 486 -2.70 38.71 -25.63
CA HIS A 486 -2.48 40.11 -25.96
C HIS A 486 -2.65 40.25 -27.47
N LYS A 487 -3.90 40.41 -27.91
CA LYS A 487 -4.19 40.97 -29.23
C LYS A 487 -3.58 42.37 -29.32
N LEU A 488 -2.41 42.44 -29.94
CA LEU A 488 -1.85 43.68 -30.48
C LEU A 488 -2.76 44.15 -31.63
N SER A 489 -3.64 45.11 -31.32
CA SER A 489 -4.29 45.96 -32.32
C SER A 489 -3.24 46.96 -32.82
N LEU A 490 -2.84 46.80 -34.08
CA LEU A 490 -2.08 47.79 -34.83
C LEU A 490 -3.08 48.63 -35.61
N ASP A 491 -3.63 49.66 -34.99
CA ASP A 491 -4.29 50.76 -35.69
C ASP A 491 -3.81 52.10 -35.11
N THR A 492 -2.81 52.67 -35.75
CA THR A 492 -2.52 54.11 -35.68
C THR A 492 -2.36 54.63 -37.10
N GLU A 493 -3.44 55.18 -37.66
CA GLU A 493 -3.36 56.22 -38.68
C GLU A 493 -3.26 57.58 -37.96
N PHE A 494 -2.12 58.25 -38.21
CA PHE A 494 -1.71 59.65 -37.99
C PHE A 494 -2.03 60.38 -36.67
#